data_AF-A0A2D2B3T3-F1
#
_entry.id   AF-A0A2D2B3T3-F1
#
_cell.length_a   1.000
_cell.length_b   1.000
_cell.length_c   1.000
_cell.angle_alpha   90.00
_cell.angle_beta   90.00
_cell.angle_gamma   90.00
#
_symmetry.space_group_name_H-M   'P 1'
#
loop_
_entity.id
_entity.type
_entity.pdbx_description
1 polymer ?
#
loop_
_entity_poly.entity_id
_entity_poly.type
_entity_poly.pdbx_seq_one_letter_code
_entity_poly.pdbx_strand_id
1 'polypeptide(L)' 'MATPWPALLRLAALRFGLAPEVFWRLSVVEWRALAEDAAPQTLTRTALDALVRAYPDGQP' A
#
# COMPACT_ATOMS: atom_id res chain seq x y z
N MET A 1 16.75 -8.60 9.17
CA MET A 1 15.51 -7.94 9.62
C MET A 1 14.50 -9.03 9.96
N ALA A 2 13.97 -9.04 11.17
CA ALA A 2 12.88 -9.95 11.52
C ALA A 2 11.64 -9.60 10.69
N THR A 3 10.92 -10.62 10.24
CA THR A 3 9.63 -10.44 9.56
C THR A 3 8.63 -9.80 10.53
N PRO A 4 7.90 -8.74 10.14
CA PRO A 4 7.06 -7.96 11.05
C PRO A 4 5.71 -8.63 11.35
N TRP A 5 5.72 -9.92 11.70
CA TRP A 5 4.53 -10.74 11.95
C TRP A 5 3.50 -10.10 12.91
N PRO A 6 3.90 -9.49 14.04
CA PRO A 6 2.93 -8.85 14.93
C PRO A 6 2.19 -7.67 14.28
N ALA A 7 2.84 -6.95 13.36
CA ALA A 7 2.21 -5.84 12.65
C ALA A 7 1.21 -6.35 11.61
N LEU A 8 1.56 -7.40 10.86
CA LEU A 8 0.68 -8.02 9.88
C LEU A 8 -0.57 -8.63 10.54
N LEU A 9 -0.41 -9.33 11.66
CA LEU A 9 -1.53 -9.89 12.42
C LEU A 9 -2.47 -8.80 12.97
N ARG A 10 -1.91 -7.68 13.47
CA ARG A 10 -2.72 -6.52 13.90
C ARG A 10 -3.47 -5.90 12.73
N LEU A 11 -2.84 -5.78 11.57
CA LEU A 11 -3.50 -5.30 10.36
C LEU A 11 -4.66 -6.21 9.96
N ALA A 12 -4.46 -7.54 9.95
CA ALA A 12 -5.50 -8.50 9.65
C ALA A 12 -6.72 -8.37 10.58
N ALA A 13 -6.48 -8.29 11.90
CA ALA A 13 -7.55 -8.19 12.89
C ALA A 13 -8.25 -6.82 12.87
N LEU A 14 -7.49 -5.72 12.81
CA LEU A 14 -8.04 -4.38 12.98
C LEU A 14 -8.57 -3.77 11.67
N ARG A 15 -7.92 -4.04 10.52
CA ARG A 15 -8.28 -3.46 9.22
C ARG A 15 -9.29 -4.32 8.45
N PHE A 16 -9.14 -5.65 8.52
CA PHE A 16 -9.95 -6.60 7.77
C PHE A 16 -10.93 -7.41 8.63
N GLY A 17 -10.86 -7.28 9.96
CA GLY A 17 -11.76 -8.02 10.87
C GLY A 17 -11.50 -9.53 10.88
N LEU A 18 -10.32 -9.98 10.45
CA LEU A 18 -9.99 -11.40 10.37
C LEU A 18 -9.64 -11.95 11.75
N ALA A 19 -10.21 -13.11 12.08
CA ALA A 19 -9.77 -13.88 13.24
C ALA A 19 -8.32 -14.35 13.05
N PRO A 20 -7.50 -14.46 14.11
CA PRO A 20 -6.11 -14.88 14.01
C PRO A 20 -5.92 -16.21 13.28
N GLU A 21 -6.83 -17.17 13.47
CA GLU A 21 -6.77 -18.49 12.85
C GLU A 21 -6.98 -18.41 11.34
N VAL A 22 -7.78 -17.46 10.87
CA VAL A 22 -8.01 -17.23 9.43
C VAL A 22 -6.74 -16.66 8.81
N PHE A 23 -6.09 -15.69 9.46
CA PHE A 23 -4.82 -15.13 8.99
C PHE A 23 -3.75 -16.21 8.77
N TRP A 24 -3.59 -17.14 9.71
CA TRP A 24 -2.59 -18.23 9.59
C TRP A 24 -2.92 -19.26 8.50
N ARG A 25 -4.18 -19.35 8.07
CA ARG A 25 -4.60 -20.23 6.97
C ARG A 25 -4.47 -19.59 5.59
N LEU A 26 -4.37 -18.28 5.51
CA LEU A 26 -4.19 -17.57 4.24
C LEU A 26 -2.84 -17.92 3.62
N SER A 27 -2.84 -18.10 2.30
CA SER A 27 -1.61 -18.12 1.54
C SER A 27 -1.00 -16.71 1.48
N VAL A 28 0.31 -16.63 1.25
CA VAL A 28 1.02 -15.36 1.07
C VAL A 28 0.48 -14.56 -0.13
N VAL A 29 -0.04 -15.24 -1.16
CA VAL A 29 -0.63 -14.59 -2.33
C VAL A 29 -1.93 -13.89 -1.94
N GLU A 30 -2.83 -14.59 -1.24
CA GLU A 30 -4.10 -14.02 -0.77
C GLU A 30 -3.87 -12.88 0.23
N TRP A 31 -2.93 -13.05 1.15
CA TRP A 31 -2.57 -11.98 2.08
C TRP A 31 -2.10 -10.72 1.35
N ARG A 32 -1.25 -10.85 0.33
CA ARG A 32 -0.79 -9.70 -0.47
C ARG A 32 -1.95 -9.05 -1.22
N ALA A 33 -2.85 -9.83 -1.82
CA ALA A 33 -4.00 -9.28 -2.52
C ALA A 33 -4.94 -8.49 -1.58
N LEU A 34 -5.07 -8.90 -0.31
CA LEU A 34 -5.84 -8.17 0.68
C LEU A 34 -5.10 -6.92 1.19
N ALA A 35 -3.79 -7.05 1.44
CA ALA A 35 -2.95 -6.01 2.02
C ALA A 35 -2.44 -4.99 0.99
N GLU A 36 -2.57 -5.27 -0.30
CA GLU A 36 -2.53 -4.28 -1.36
C GLU A 36 -3.71 -3.33 -1.16
N ASP A 37 -3.51 -2.34 -0.28
CA ASP A 37 -4.21 -1.08 -0.42
C ASP A 37 -3.95 -0.64 -1.86
N ALA A 38 -5.00 -0.27 -2.59
CA ALA A 38 -4.84 0.38 -3.88
C ALA A 38 -4.03 1.64 -3.61
N ALA A 39 -2.70 1.52 -3.65
CA ALA A 39 -1.80 2.52 -3.12
C ALA A 39 -2.25 3.84 -3.74
N PRO A 40 -2.51 4.90 -2.95
CA PRO A 40 -2.89 6.18 -3.52
C PRO A 40 -1.80 6.47 -4.55
N GLN A 41 -2.20 6.50 -5.83
CA GLN A 41 -1.29 6.39 -6.97
C GLN A 41 -0.07 7.23 -6.68
N THR A 42 1.02 6.58 -6.29
CA THR A 42 2.22 7.30 -5.85
C THR A 42 2.60 8.14 -7.05
N LEU A 43 2.70 9.47 -6.86
CA LEU A 43 2.92 10.40 -7.97
C LEU A 43 4.07 9.87 -8.82
N THR A 44 3.74 9.38 -10.02
CA THR A 44 4.74 8.76 -10.88
C THR A 44 5.68 9.84 -11.36
N ARG A 45 6.90 9.45 -11.73
CA ARG A 45 7.84 10.41 -12.30
C ARG A 45 7.23 11.11 -13.53
N THR A 46 6.49 10.37 -14.35
CA THR A 46 5.76 10.90 -15.50
C THR A 46 4.68 11.92 -15.12
N ALA A 47 3.91 11.67 -14.06
CA ALA A 47 2.90 12.58 -13.58
C ALA A 47 3.52 13.87 -13.02
N LEU A 48 4.67 13.76 -12.33
CA LEU A 48 5.44 14.92 -11.90
C LEU A 48 5.95 15.74 -13.10
N ASP A 49 6.53 15.09 -14.11
CA ASP A 49 7.03 15.78 -15.31
C ASP A 49 5.89 16.48 -16.08
N ALA A 50 4.67 15.93 -16.05
CA ALA A 50 3.48 16.58 -16.62
C ALA A 50 3.10 17.86 -15.85
N LEU A 51 3.16 17.83 -14.52
CA LEU A 51 2.91 19.00 -13.68
C LEU A 51 3.94 20.11 -13.91
N VAL A 52 5.22 19.77 -14.02
CA VAL A 52 6.28 20.75 -14.29
C VAL A 52 6.07 21.47 -15.64
N ARG A 53 5.59 20.76 -16.67
CA ARG A 53 5.26 21.40 -17.95
C ARG A 53 3.99 22.25 -17.89
N ALA A 54 3.00 21.84 -17.10
CA ALA A 54 1.74 22.55 -16.97
C ALA A 54 1.87 23.85 -16.17
N TYR A 55 2.80 23.89 -15.21
CA TYR A 55 3.03 25.03 -14.32
C TYR A 55 4.53 25.39 -14.32
N PRO A 56 5.06 26.01 -15.39
CA PRO A 56 6.44 26.44 -15.42
C PRO A 56 6.65 27.60 -14.43
N ASP A 57 7.67 27.49 -13.58
CA ASP A 57 8.03 28.56 -12.66
C ASP A 57 8.57 29.77 -13.44
N GLY A 58 7.88 30.90 -13.32
CA GLY A 58 8.25 32.17 -13.91
C GLY A 58 7.85 32.29 -15.39
N GLN A 59 6.76 33.02 -15.63
CA GLN A 59 6.69 33.86 -16.82
C GLN A 59 7.17 35.26 -16.42
N PRO A 60 7.95 35.98 -17.25
CA PRO A 60 8.34 37.36 -16.98
C PRO A 60 7.15 38.29 -16.73
#